data_AF-A0A2P6R3I5-F1
#
_entry.id   AF-A0A2P6R3I5-F1
#
_cell.length_a   1.000
_cell.length_b   1.000
_cell.length_c   1.000
_cell.angle_alpha   90.00
_cell.angle_beta   90.00
_cell.angle_gamma   90.00
#
_symmetry.space_group_name_H-M   'P 1'
#
loop_
_entity.id
_entity.type
_entity.pdbx_description
1 polymer ?
#
loop_
_entity_poly.entity_id
_entity_poly.type
_entity_poly.pdbx_seq_one_letter_code
_entity_poly.pdbx_strand_id
1 'polypeptide(L)'
;MQLLSFRRQFMILTACLSLCLVAKAEFQRLQQQTNDEGSLKFFVVGDWSRRGLYNQSQVAAQTLFSPPAGDNFYDDGLKGVYDPAFKESFSNICNAQSLKKPYWFSVLGNHDYRGNVLAQLNPLLKRIDSRWFCYRSFHIGYAGEIHYPISNHVNLHINHIGMER
;
A
#
# COMPACT_ATOMS: atom_id res chain seq x y z
N MET A 1 -12.71 43.92 -30.41
CA MET A 1 -11.89 43.27 -29.35
C MET A 1 -12.69 42.35 -28.43
N GLN A 2 -13.91 42.71 -27.99
CA GLN A 2 -14.69 41.91 -27.03
C GLN A 2 -15.15 40.52 -27.54
N LEU A 3 -15.56 40.40 -28.81
CA LEU A 3 -15.98 39.12 -29.42
C LEU A 3 -14.85 38.07 -29.53
N LEU A 4 -13.59 38.50 -29.74
CA LEU A 4 -12.43 37.59 -29.74
C LEU A 4 -12.11 37.09 -28.32
N SER A 5 -12.30 37.94 -27.31
CA SER A 5 -12.13 37.56 -25.89
C SER A 5 -13.13 36.48 -25.47
N PHE A 6 -14.40 36.67 -25.84
CA PHE A 6 -15.48 35.72 -25.54
C PHE A 6 -15.24 34.35 -26.19
N ARG A 7 -14.80 34.31 -27.46
CA ARG A 7 -14.45 33.06 -28.15
C ARG A 7 -13.28 32.33 -27.50
N ARG A 8 -12.24 33.05 -27.04
CA ARG A 8 -11.11 32.43 -26.31
C ARG A 8 -11.55 31.84 -24.96
N GLN A 9 -12.37 32.57 -24.20
CA GLN A 9 -12.88 32.09 -22.90
C GLN A 9 -13.76 30.85 -23.08
N PHE A 10 -14.63 30.84 -24.09
CA PHE A 10 -15.47 29.68 -24.41
C PHE A 10 -14.65 28.46 -24.82
N MET A 11 -13.62 28.63 -25.65
CA MET A 11 -12.71 27.54 -26.06
C MET A 11 -11.88 26.97 -24.90
N ILE A 12 -11.46 27.82 -23.95
CA ILE A 12 -10.75 27.36 -22.74
C ILE A 12 -11.71 26.56 -21.85
N LEU A 13 -12.92 27.05 -21.64
CA LEU A 13 -13.95 26.36 -20.85
C LEU A 13 -14.29 24.99 -21.43
N THR A 14 -14.50 24.89 -22.75
CA THR A 14 -14.79 23.59 -23.40
C THR A 14 -13.61 22.63 -23.34
N ALA A 15 -12.38 23.12 -23.46
CA ALA A 15 -11.16 22.31 -23.31
C ALA A 15 -10.95 21.82 -21.85
N CYS A 16 -11.23 22.66 -20.85
CA CYS A 16 -11.20 22.27 -19.45
C CYS A 16 -12.28 21.23 -19.12
N LEU A 17 -13.50 21.44 -19.62
CA LEU A 17 -14.62 20.53 -19.39
C LEU A 17 -14.37 19.16 -20.05
N SER A 18 -13.81 19.13 -21.26
CA SER A 18 -13.44 17.88 -21.92
C SER A 18 -12.28 17.16 -21.21
N LEU A 19 -11.29 17.89 -20.67
CA LEU A 19 -10.25 17.28 -19.82
C LEU A 19 -10.83 16.66 -18.54
N CYS A 20 -11.80 17.32 -17.90
CA CYS A 20 -12.47 16.81 -16.71
C CYS A 20 -13.29 15.54 -17.00
N LEU A 21 -13.89 15.41 -18.17
CA LEU A 21 -14.67 14.23 -18.57
C LEU A 21 -13.80 13.00 -18.91
N VAL A 22 -12.52 13.20 -19.24
CA VAL A 22 -11.57 12.12 -19.53
C VAL A 22 -10.82 11.63 -18.28
N ALA A 23 -10.89 12.38 -17.17
CA ALA A 23 -10.32 11.98 -15.89
C ALA A 23 -11.12 10.82 -15.26
N LYS A 24 -10.92 9.60 -15.76
CA LYS A 24 -11.34 8.39 -15.06
C LYS A 24 -10.39 8.14 -13.88
N ALA A 25 -10.91 8.21 -12.67
CA ALA A 25 -10.22 7.70 -11.48
C ALA A 25 -10.35 6.17 -11.46
N GLU A 26 -9.52 5.48 -12.25
CA GLU A 26 -9.43 4.02 -12.19
C GLU A 26 -8.48 3.61 -11.06
N PHE A 27 -8.99 2.76 -10.18
CA PHE A 27 -8.27 2.32 -9.01
C PHE A 27 -7.43 1.08 -9.30
N GLN A 28 -6.33 0.92 -8.57
CA GLN A 28 -5.51 -0.27 -8.69
C GLN A 28 -6.22 -1.48 -8.08
N ARG A 29 -6.69 -2.38 -8.96
CA ARG A 29 -7.32 -3.64 -8.57
C ARG A 29 -6.28 -4.75 -8.57
N LEU A 30 -6.09 -5.36 -7.42
CA LEU A 30 -5.25 -6.54 -7.25
C LEU A 30 -6.15 -7.78 -7.20
N GLN A 31 -5.86 -8.75 -8.06
CA GLN A 31 -6.55 -10.03 -8.07
C GLN A 31 -5.67 -11.06 -7.38
N GLN A 32 -6.13 -11.60 -6.25
CA GLN A 32 -5.37 -12.57 -5.46
C GLN A 32 -5.99 -13.96 -5.64
N GLN A 33 -5.14 -14.96 -5.88
CA GLN A 33 -5.58 -16.35 -5.98
C GLN A 33 -6.06 -16.87 -4.62
N THR A 34 -7.11 -17.68 -4.65
CA THR A 34 -7.65 -18.36 -3.48
C THR A 34 -6.80 -19.58 -3.14
N ASN A 35 -6.88 -20.09 -1.91
CA ASN A 35 -6.38 -21.43 -1.62
C ASN A 35 -7.29 -22.50 -2.27
N ASP A 36 -6.88 -23.76 -2.18
CA ASP A 36 -7.60 -24.92 -2.74
C ASP A 36 -9.05 -25.06 -2.22
N GLU A 37 -9.36 -24.42 -1.09
CA GLU A 37 -10.68 -24.39 -0.46
C GLU A 37 -11.56 -23.22 -0.96
N GLY A 38 -11.07 -22.40 -1.89
CA GLY A 38 -11.78 -21.20 -2.31
C GLY A 38 -11.90 -20.20 -1.16
N SER A 39 -10.82 -19.96 -0.42
CA SER A 39 -10.74 -18.91 0.61
C SER A 39 -9.51 -18.03 0.38
N LEU A 40 -9.62 -16.76 0.78
CA LEU A 40 -8.52 -15.80 0.72
C LEU A 40 -7.98 -15.56 2.13
N LYS A 41 -6.70 -15.89 2.35
CA LYS A 41 -6.02 -15.66 3.64
C LYS A 41 -4.93 -14.61 3.46
N PHE A 42 -5.04 -13.53 4.21
CA PHE A 42 -4.03 -12.49 4.34
C PHE A 42 -4.01 -11.98 5.78
N PHE A 43 -2.86 -11.50 6.23
CA PHE A 43 -2.72 -10.76 7.48
C PHE A 43 -2.67 -9.26 7.17
N VAL A 44 -2.99 -8.41 8.13
CA VAL A 44 -2.88 -6.95 7.99
C VAL A 44 -2.10 -6.44 9.20
N VAL A 45 -1.10 -5.61 8.97
CA VAL A 45 -0.18 -5.11 10.00
C VAL A 45 0.03 -3.62 9.74
N GLY A 46 -0.31 -2.77 10.71
CA GLY A 46 0.02 -1.34 10.69
C GLY A 46 1.26 -1.07 11.53
N ASP A 47 1.77 0.16 11.47
CA ASP A 47 2.65 0.71 12.51
C ASP A 47 3.91 -0.14 12.79
N TRP A 48 4.49 -0.72 11.74
CA TRP A 48 5.30 -1.95 11.85
C TRP A 48 6.81 -1.75 11.78
N SER A 49 7.28 -0.54 11.49
CA SER A 49 8.65 -0.32 11.00
C SER A 49 9.44 0.72 11.78
N ARG A 50 10.57 0.26 12.34
CA ARG A 50 11.44 1.02 13.25
C ARG A 50 12.91 0.57 13.16
N ARG A 51 13.43 0.28 11.96
CA ARG A 51 14.86 -0.06 11.74
C ARG A 51 15.36 -1.22 12.64
N GLY A 52 14.51 -2.21 12.90
CA GLY A 52 14.83 -3.35 13.75
C GLY A 52 14.56 -3.17 15.26
N LEU A 53 14.14 -1.99 15.72
CA LEU A 53 13.77 -1.77 17.13
C LEU A 53 12.50 -2.55 17.52
N TYR A 54 12.22 -2.64 18.83
CA TYR A 54 11.02 -3.31 19.37
C TYR A 54 10.83 -4.76 18.90
N ASN A 55 11.94 -5.49 18.76
CA ASN A 55 11.95 -6.86 18.26
C ASN A 55 11.28 -7.03 16.88
N GLN A 56 11.44 -6.02 16.01
CA GLN A 56 10.79 -5.98 14.70
C GLN A 56 10.96 -7.28 13.90
N SER A 57 12.18 -7.81 13.90
CA SER A 57 12.51 -9.07 13.20
C SER A 57 11.79 -10.29 13.76
N GLN A 58 11.54 -10.34 15.07
CA GLN A 58 10.86 -11.48 15.71
C GLN A 58 9.37 -11.47 15.36
N VAL A 59 8.73 -10.30 15.45
CA VAL A 59 7.33 -10.12 15.05
C VAL A 59 7.16 -10.38 13.56
N ALA A 60 8.07 -9.84 12.73
CA ALA A 60 8.07 -10.11 11.30
C ALA A 60 8.16 -11.61 11.04
N ALA A 61 9.03 -12.36 11.72
CA ALA A 61 9.15 -13.81 11.53
C ALA A 61 7.87 -14.59 11.88
N GLN A 62 7.04 -14.06 12.78
CA GLN A 62 5.78 -14.66 13.23
C GLN A 62 4.58 -14.31 12.32
N THR A 63 4.68 -13.29 11.46
CA THR A 63 3.56 -12.84 10.61
C THR A 63 3.72 -13.34 9.16
N LEU A 64 2.83 -14.23 8.70
CA LEU A 64 3.00 -14.96 7.43
C LEU A 64 2.56 -14.23 6.15
N PHE A 65 2.18 -12.96 6.23
CA PHE A 65 1.79 -12.10 5.11
C PHE A 65 1.64 -10.68 5.66
N SER A 66 1.68 -9.61 4.87
CA SER A 66 0.93 -8.40 5.22
C SER A 66 0.90 -7.39 4.08
N PRO A 67 -0.28 -6.86 3.73
CA PRO A 67 -0.39 -5.46 3.37
C PRO A 67 -0.11 -4.58 4.58
N PRO A 68 0.91 -3.70 4.55
CA PRO A 68 1.05 -2.74 5.62
C PRO A 68 0.00 -1.64 5.51
N ALA A 69 -0.73 -1.45 6.60
CA ALA A 69 -1.90 -0.56 6.70
C ALA A 69 -1.52 0.92 6.95
N GLY A 70 -0.38 1.36 6.41
CA GLY A 70 0.15 2.70 6.68
C GLY A 70 1.29 2.70 7.70
N ASP A 71 1.88 3.88 7.84
CA ASP A 71 3.00 4.18 8.74
C ASP A 71 4.17 3.21 8.57
N ASN A 72 4.66 3.16 7.32
CA ASN A 72 5.65 2.20 6.88
C ASN A 72 7.08 2.55 7.32
N PHE A 73 7.38 3.82 7.58
CA PHE A 73 8.69 4.23 8.03
C PHE A 73 8.56 5.37 9.03
N TYR A 74 9.00 5.10 10.25
CA TYR A 74 8.93 6.08 11.32
C TYR A 74 10.26 6.77 11.63
N ASP A 75 10.23 7.96 12.24
CA ASP A 75 9.00 8.73 12.56
C ASP A 75 8.53 9.65 11.41
N ASP A 76 9.36 9.87 10.38
CA ASP A 76 9.07 10.85 9.31
C ASP A 76 9.29 10.27 7.90
N GLY A 77 8.80 9.07 7.64
CA GLY A 77 8.86 8.44 6.33
C GLY A 77 10.29 8.18 5.83
N LEU A 78 10.42 7.95 4.53
CA LEU A 78 11.72 7.93 3.84
C LEU A 78 12.10 9.34 3.40
N LYS A 79 13.38 9.69 3.39
CA LYS A 79 13.88 10.96 2.85
C LYS A 79 14.04 10.93 1.32
N GLY A 80 14.20 9.75 0.74
CA GLY A 80 14.39 9.53 -0.70
C GLY A 80 14.43 8.06 -1.08
N VAL A 81 14.56 7.77 -2.38
CA VAL A 81 14.56 6.38 -2.90
C VAL A 81 15.77 5.55 -2.50
N TYR A 82 16.82 6.20 -1.97
CA TYR A 82 18.04 5.55 -1.48
C TYR A 82 18.19 5.68 0.04
N ASP A 83 17.14 6.06 0.76
CA ASP A 83 17.18 6.16 2.21
C ASP A 83 17.50 4.78 2.83
N PRO A 84 18.56 4.64 3.66
CA PRO A 84 18.89 3.39 4.33
C PRO A 84 17.75 2.79 5.14
N ALA A 85 16.82 3.62 5.65
CA ALA A 85 15.67 3.19 6.43
C ALA A 85 14.81 2.16 5.69
N PHE A 86 14.79 2.20 4.35
CA PHE A 86 14.13 1.18 3.53
C PHE A 86 14.74 -0.22 3.77
N LYS A 87 16.06 -0.34 3.69
CA LYS A 87 16.73 -1.63 3.92
C LYS A 87 16.69 -2.03 5.39
N GLU A 88 16.95 -1.08 6.28
CA GLU A 88 17.01 -1.31 7.72
C GLU A 88 15.67 -1.72 8.32
N SER A 89 14.55 -1.29 7.73
CA SER A 89 13.23 -1.55 8.30
C SER A 89 12.38 -2.50 7.48
N PHE A 90 12.69 -2.72 6.20
CA PHE A 90 11.97 -3.66 5.33
C PHE A 90 12.88 -4.78 4.83
N SER A 91 13.82 -4.50 3.92
CA SER A 91 14.53 -5.55 3.19
C SER A 91 15.31 -6.52 4.08
N ASN A 92 16.01 -5.99 5.09
CA ASN A 92 16.83 -6.79 5.99
C ASN A 92 16.01 -7.46 7.09
N ILE A 93 14.88 -6.86 7.48
CA ILE A 93 14.01 -7.34 8.56
C ILE A 93 13.12 -8.48 8.07
N CYS A 94 12.51 -8.33 6.90
CA CYS A 94 11.62 -9.32 6.32
C CYS A 94 12.38 -10.44 5.60
N ASN A 95 13.54 -10.90 6.11
CA ASN A 95 14.41 -11.84 5.39
C ASN A 95 14.08 -13.33 5.61
N ALA A 96 13.28 -13.65 6.64
CA ALA A 96 13.00 -15.03 7.02
C ALA A 96 12.36 -15.79 5.85
N GLN A 97 12.66 -17.09 5.72
CA GLN A 97 12.17 -17.90 4.61
C GLN A 97 10.63 -17.90 4.52
N SER A 98 9.94 -17.81 5.66
CA SER A 98 8.49 -17.65 5.78
C SER A 98 7.96 -16.33 5.18
N LEU A 99 8.81 -15.30 5.07
CA LEU A 99 8.50 -13.94 4.63
C LEU A 99 8.92 -13.64 3.19
N LYS A 100 9.56 -14.60 2.51
CA LYS A 100 9.87 -14.53 1.08
C LYS A 100 8.62 -14.75 0.21
N LYS A 101 7.49 -14.17 0.62
CA LYS A 101 6.31 -14.06 -0.24
C LYS A 101 6.64 -13.07 -1.36
N PRO A 102 6.10 -13.30 -2.57
CA PRO A 102 6.49 -12.52 -3.74
C PRO A 102 6.08 -11.04 -3.64
N TYR A 103 5.05 -10.71 -2.84
CA TYR A 103 4.44 -9.37 -2.83
C TYR A 103 4.07 -8.89 -1.42
N TRP A 104 4.46 -7.66 -1.08
CA TRP A 104 4.05 -6.89 0.11
C TRP A 104 3.31 -5.64 -0.34
N PHE A 105 2.01 -5.53 -0.01
CA PHE A 105 1.13 -4.48 -0.51
C PHE A 105 0.87 -3.36 0.51
N SER A 106 1.70 -2.33 0.47
CA SER A 106 1.66 -1.17 1.37
C SER A 106 0.68 -0.09 0.94
N VAL A 107 0.04 0.55 1.92
CA VAL A 107 -0.54 1.90 1.79
C VAL A 107 0.23 2.90 2.64
N LEU A 108 0.10 4.20 2.33
CA LEU A 108 0.76 5.29 3.06
C LEU A 108 -0.05 5.71 4.29
N GLY A 109 0.60 5.87 5.44
CA GLY A 109 0.02 6.46 6.66
C GLY A 109 0.55 7.87 6.97
N ASN A 110 0.08 8.47 8.05
CA ASN A 110 0.43 9.86 8.41
C ASN A 110 1.93 10.08 8.66
N HIS A 111 2.66 9.11 9.21
CA HIS A 111 4.11 9.22 9.37
C HIS A 111 4.83 9.22 8.02
N ASP A 112 4.32 8.47 7.04
CA ASP A 112 4.86 8.47 5.68
C ASP A 112 4.69 9.82 4.98
N TYR A 113 3.56 10.50 5.24
CA TYR A 113 3.26 11.84 4.71
C TYR A 113 4.14 12.96 5.30
N ARG A 114 4.86 12.72 6.40
CA ARG A 114 5.86 13.66 6.93
C ARG A 114 7.19 13.59 6.19
N GLY A 115 7.43 12.51 5.45
CA GLY A 115 8.61 12.30 4.64
C GLY A 115 8.37 12.47 3.13
N ASN A 116 9.22 11.83 2.35
CA ASN A 116 9.14 11.77 0.90
C ASN A 116 8.22 10.63 0.45
N VAL A 117 6.93 10.95 0.35
CA VAL A 117 5.90 10.02 -0.17
C VAL A 117 6.24 9.50 -1.56
N LEU A 118 6.80 10.35 -2.43
CA LEU A 118 7.13 9.96 -3.79
C LEU A 118 8.25 8.92 -3.85
N ALA A 119 9.12 8.88 -2.84
CA ALA A 119 10.11 7.82 -2.73
C ALA A 119 9.46 6.45 -2.52
N GLN A 120 8.48 6.37 -1.61
CA GLN A 120 7.77 5.12 -1.30
C GLN A 120 6.98 4.57 -2.49
N LEU A 121 6.38 5.47 -3.28
CA LEU A 121 5.64 5.13 -4.50
C LEU A 121 6.56 4.88 -5.72
N ASN A 122 7.86 5.17 -5.61
CA ASN A 122 8.77 5.12 -6.74
C ASN A 122 9.03 3.67 -7.18
N PRO A 123 8.94 3.35 -8.49
CA PRO A 123 9.31 2.04 -9.02
C PRO A 123 10.77 1.63 -8.73
N LEU A 124 11.66 2.57 -8.41
CA LEU A 124 13.02 2.26 -8.01
C LEU A 124 13.09 1.46 -6.71
N LEU A 125 12.18 1.66 -5.74
CA LEU A 125 12.16 0.81 -4.53
C LEU A 125 11.84 -0.64 -4.87
N LYS A 126 11.00 -0.91 -5.88
CA LYS A 126 10.77 -2.27 -6.42
C LYS A 126 12.03 -2.86 -7.05
N ARG A 127 12.94 -2.05 -7.58
CA ARG A 127 14.23 -2.54 -8.11
C ARG A 127 15.21 -2.86 -7.00
N ILE A 128 15.15 -2.13 -5.89
CA ILE A 128 15.98 -2.40 -4.71
C ILE A 128 15.47 -3.67 -3.99
N ASP A 129 14.15 -3.82 -3.85
CA ASP A 129 13.51 -5.02 -3.32
C ASP A 129 12.20 -5.29 -4.07
N SER A 130 12.18 -6.35 -4.88
CA SER A 130 11.07 -6.70 -5.75
C SER A 130 9.77 -7.03 -5.02
N ARG A 131 9.83 -7.21 -3.70
CA ARG A 131 8.68 -7.50 -2.86
C ARG A 131 7.88 -6.24 -2.51
N TRP A 132 8.43 -5.05 -2.68
CA TRP A 132 7.81 -3.80 -2.22
C TRP A 132 6.76 -3.25 -3.19
N PHE A 133 5.48 -3.25 -2.81
CA PHE A 133 4.42 -2.61 -3.58
C PHE A 133 3.70 -1.59 -2.73
N CYS A 134 3.98 -0.30 -2.92
CA CYS A 134 3.28 0.77 -2.20
C CYS A 134 2.32 1.51 -3.13
N TYR A 135 1.11 1.75 -2.62
CA TYR A 135 0.05 2.49 -3.29
C TYR A 135 -0.50 3.55 -2.34
N ARG A 136 -1.18 4.56 -2.87
CA ARG A 136 -1.98 5.46 -2.01
C ARG A 136 -3.19 4.72 -1.43
N SER A 137 -3.71 3.77 -2.21
CA SER A 137 -4.87 2.95 -1.91
C SER A 137 -5.02 1.88 -3.00
N PHE A 138 -5.55 0.70 -2.67
CA PHE A 138 -5.78 -0.40 -3.63
C PHE A 138 -6.96 -1.29 -3.19
N HIS A 139 -7.58 -2.01 -4.15
CA HIS A 139 -8.76 -2.85 -3.90
C HIS A 139 -8.35 -4.29 -4.13
N ILE A 140 -8.66 -5.15 -3.18
CA ILE A 140 -8.52 -6.59 -3.35
C ILE A 140 -9.84 -7.13 -3.90
N GLY A 141 -9.82 -7.62 -5.13
CA GLY A 141 -10.94 -8.31 -5.74
C GLY A 141 -10.88 -9.80 -5.44
N TYR A 142 -11.99 -10.38 -4.98
CA TYR A 142 -12.15 -11.81 -4.73
C TYR A 142 -13.31 -12.35 -5.57
N ALA A 143 -13.08 -13.46 -6.28
CA ALA A 143 -14.06 -14.12 -7.14
C ALA A 143 -14.35 -15.52 -6.60
N GLY A 144 -15.14 -15.59 -5.53
CA GLY A 144 -15.68 -16.81 -4.94
C GLY A 144 -16.93 -16.50 -4.12
N GLU A 145 -17.72 -17.51 -3.79
CA GLU A 145 -18.87 -17.31 -2.90
C GLU A 145 -18.38 -16.95 -1.50
N ILE A 146 -18.87 -15.84 -0.96
CA ILE A 146 -18.75 -15.56 0.46
C ILE A 146 -19.78 -16.46 1.14
N HIS A 147 -19.38 -17.69 1.49
CA HIS A 147 -20.18 -18.47 2.43
C HIS A 147 -20.17 -17.74 3.77
N TYR A 148 -21.31 -17.14 4.11
CA TYR A 148 -21.63 -16.69 5.45
C TYR A 148 -22.16 -17.90 6.22
N PRO A 149 -21.34 -18.67 6.98
CA PRO A 149 -21.91 -19.45 8.06
C PRO A 149 -22.60 -18.45 8.99
N ILE A 150 -23.81 -18.77 9.44
CA ILE A 150 -24.66 -17.93 10.28
C ILE A 150 -23.93 -17.62 11.59
N SER A 151 -23.11 -16.58 11.56
CA SER A 151 -22.33 -15.93 12.62
C SER A 151 -21.70 -14.72 11.94
N ASN A 152 -21.98 -13.51 12.44
CA ASN A 152 -21.80 -12.22 11.76
C ASN A 152 -20.33 -11.78 11.54
N HIS A 153 -19.45 -12.65 11.07
CA HIS A 153 -18.05 -12.31 10.90
C HIS A 153 -17.56 -12.82 9.54
N VAL A 154 -17.22 -11.89 8.64
CA VAL A 154 -16.03 -12.10 7.82
C VAL A 154 -14.94 -12.39 8.85
N ASN A 155 -14.43 -13.63 8.90
CA ASN A 155 -13.26 -13.96 9.72
C ASN A 155 -12.02 -13.33 9.08
N LEU A 156 -12.03 -12.01 9.01
CA LEU A 156 -10.87 -11.18 8.90
C LEU A 156 -10.21 -11.28 10.28
N HIS A 157 -9.35 -12.27 10.47
CA HIS A 157 -8.46 -12.29 11.63
C HIS A 157 -7.45 -11.14 11.46
N ILE A 158 -7.90 -9.91 11.75
CA ILE A 158 -7.01 -8.77 12.00
C ILE A 158 -6.42 -9.04 13.38
N ASN A 159 -5.33 -9.79 13.41
CA ASN A 159 -4.46 -9.75 14.58
C ASN A 159 -3.73 -8.40 14.48
N HIS A 160 -4.22 -7.39 15.19
CA HIS A 160 -3.47 -6.14 15.38
C HIS A 160 -2.23 -6.47 16.22
N ILE A 161 -1.13 -6.76 15.55
CA ILE A 161 0.18 -6.86 16.19
C ILE A 161 0.85 -5.51 15.99
N GLY A 162 0.43 -4.54 16.78
CA GLY A 162 1.14 -3.27 16.91
C GLY A 162 2.42 -3.50 17.68
N MET A 163 3.54 -2.95 17.21
CA MET A 163 4.73 -2.80 18.04
C MET A 163 4.46 -1.62 18.97
N GLU A 164 3.77 -1.88 20.09
CA GLU A 164 3.52 -0.86 21.10
C GLU A 164 4.84 -0.37 21.71
N ARG A 165 4.82 0.88 22.17
CA ARG A 165 5.92 1.58 22.84
C ARG A 165 6.33 0.90 24.13
#